data_AF-A0A9X1Z2A7-F1
#
_entry.id   AF-A0A9X1Z2A7-F1
#
_cell.length_a   1.000
_cell.length_b   1.000
_cell.length_c   1.000
_cell.angle_alpha   90.00
_cell.angle_beta   90.00
_cell.angle_gamma   90.00
#
_symmetry.space_group_name_H-M   'P 1'
#
loop_
_entity.id
_entity.type
_entity.pdbx_description
1 polymer ?
#
loop_
_entity_poly.entity_id
_entity_poly.type
_entity_poly.pdbx_seq_one_letter_code
_entity_poly.pdbx_strand_id
1 'polypeptide(L)'
;MLEQDRLDVFAAQTENVRALEQAWKHINKTINAAYSSGDNSTAEIHTKLLAQVYCAFAEAVFSKVIHTPDGLSLDEISQVKSRGKKNIVNAWKKCVELSLQKVQGKSSGHVANTRQKIESLIDHYIYDPSLLRNKIAHGQWKVALNSNNTKVNSALTTKVQEISVVDLYRHKEAFQSLFRIVEDIIESPNKTHHRDYWSHITEFEESQSKMASWTIEKKIASLRAKKERFKHAKGITSQSSQTQQSCAAV
;
A
#
# COMPACT_ATOMS: atom_id res chain seq x y z
N MET A 1 23.53 16.69 6.62
CA MET A 1 22.33 17.19 5.95
C MET A 1 22.11 18.59 6.47
N LEU A 2 21.97 19.56 5.58
CA LEU A 2 21.58 20.93 5.89
C LEU A 2 20.07 21.07 5.76
N GLU A 3 19.51 22.20 6.22
CA GLU A 3 18.07 22.41 6.11
C GLU A 3 17.58 22.57 4.68
N GLN A 4 18.41 23.17 3.80
CA GLN A 4 18.10 23.22 2.38
C GLN A 4 17.99 21.81 1.78
N ASP A 5 18.90 20.89 2.12
CA ASP A 5 18.84 19.49 1.67
C ASP A 5 17.53 18.81 2.11
N ARG A 6 17.03 19.10 3.33
CA ARG A 6 15.75 18.56 3.82
C ARG A 6 14.60 19.02 2.93
N LEU A 7 14.55 20.31 2.62
CA LEU A 7 13.51 20.92 1.78
C LEU A 7 13.54 20.35 0.36
N ASP A 8 14.74 20.21 -0.22
CA ASP A 8 14.92 19.64 -1.56
C ASP A 8 14.45 18.17 -1.61
N VAL A 9 14.79 17.37 -0.59
CA VAL A 9 14.32 15.98 -0.47
C VAL A 9 12.80 15.93 -0.31
N PHE A 10 12.21 16.78 0.53
CA PHE A 10 10.77 16.83 0.73
C PHE A 10 10.03 17.18 -0.58
N ALA A 11 10.51 18.19 -1.31
CA ALA A 11 9.96 18.60 -2.60
C ALA A 11 10.07 17.47 -3.65
N ALA A 12 11.26 16.88 -3.79
CA ALA A 12 11.48 15.77 -4.72
C ALA A 12 10.58 14.56 -4.40
N GLN A 13 10.44 14.21 -3.13
CA GLN A 13 9.60 13.07 -2.74
C GLN A 13 8.11 13.38 -2.90
N THR A 14 7.69 14.64 -2.76
CA THR A 14 6.31 15.05 -3.08
C THR A 14 5.98 14.80 -4.56
N GLU A 15 6.90 15.13 -5.46
CA GLU A 15 6.73 14.83 -6.90
C GLU A 15 6.74 13.32 -7.19
N ASN A 16 7.66 12.57 -6.56
CA ASN A 16 7.70 11.11 -6.71
C ASN A 16 6.39 10.45 -6.25
N VAL A 17 5.85 10.87 -5.11
CA VAL A 17 4.56 10.38 -4.60
C VAL A 17 3.45 10.62 -5.62
N ARG A 18 3.36 11.83 -6.19
CA ARG A 18 2.37 12.16 -7.24
C ARG A 18 2.52 11.27 -8.47
N ALA A 19 3.75 11.08 -8.96
CA ALA A 19 4.03 10.21 -10.10
C ALA A 19 3.63 8.74 -9.83
N LEU A 20 3.92 8.24 -8.64
CA LEU A 20 3.61 6.87 -8.22
C LEU A 20 2.09 6.66 -8.04
N GLU A 21 1.36 7.66 -7.57
CA GLU A 21 -0.10 7.63 -7.55
C GLU A 21 -0.72 7.57 -8.95
N GLN A 22 -0.13 8.29 -9.91
CA GLN A 22 -0.55 8.20 -11.32
C GLN A 22 -0.28 6.80 -11.87
N ALA A 23 0.94 6.27 -11.68
CA ALA A 23 1.30 4.92 -12.09
C ALA A 23 0.34 3.87 -11.51
N TRP A 24 0.01 4.00 -10.22
CA TRP A 24 -0.98 3.15 -9.56
C TRP A 24 -2.33 3.19 -10.26
N LYS A 25 -2.87 4.39 -10.54
CA LYS A 25 -4.16 4.56 -11.22
C LYS A 25 -4.15 3.91 -12.61
N HIS A 26 -3.09 4.09 -13.38
CA HIS A 26 -2.96 3.54 -14.74
C HIS A 26 -2.86 2.02 -14.75
N ILE A 27 -1.96 1.44 -13.96
CA ILE A 27 -1.81 -0.02 -13.86
C ILE A 27 -3.10 -0.65 -13.34
N ASN A 28 -3.74 -0.03 -12.35
CA ASN A 28 -5.00 -0.52 -11.81
C ASN A 28 -6.14 -0.53 -12.86
N LYS A 29 -6.16 0.46 -13.76
CA LYS A 29 -7.09 0.48 -14.88
C LYS A 29 -6.85 -0.70 -15.82
N THR A 30 -5.59 -1.01 -16.12
CA THR A 30 -5.22 -2.18 -16.94
C THR A 30 -5.64 -3.49 -16.28
N ILE A 31 -5.40 -3.66 -14.98
CA ILE A 31 -5.84 -4.82 -14.22
C ILE A 31 -7.37 -4.99 -14.30
N ASN A 32 -8.12 -3.89 -14.08
CA ASN A 32 -9.57 -3.92 -14.17
C ASN A 32 -10.08 -4.28 -15.56
N ALA A 33 -9.43 -3.77 -16.61
CA ALA A 33 -9.76 -4.10 -17.99
C ALA A 33 -9.53 -5.60 -18.26
N ALA A 34 -8.37 -6.13 -17.86
CA ALA A 34 -8.00 -7.54 -18.01
C ALA A 34 -8.98 -8.48 -17.29
N TYR A 35 -9.34 -8.19 -16.03
CA TYR A 35 -10.37 -8.96 -15.33
C TYR A 35 -11.74 -8.91 -16.00
N SER A 36 -12.12 -7.76 -16.55
CA SER A 36 -13.39 -7.61 -17.27
C SER A 36 -13.45 -8.34 -18.61
N SER A 37 -12.29 -8.67 -19.21
CA SER A 37 -12.18 -9.48 -20.42
C SER A 37 -11.86 -10.95 -20.14
N GLY A 38 -11.59 -11.33 -18.88
CA GLY A 38 -11.18 -12.69 -18.52
C GLY A 38 -9.70 -12.99 -18.79
N ASP A 39 -8.89 -11.96 -19.05
CA ASP A 39 -7.45 -12.11 -19.24
C ASP A 39 -6.73 -12.12 -17.88
N ASN A 40 -6.70 -13.31 -17.26
CA ASN A 40 -6.09 -13.50 -15.95
C ASN A 40 -4.56 -13.33 -15.98
N SER A 41 -3.91 -13.68 -17.10
CA SER A 41 -2.45 -13.58 -17.24
C SER A 41 -1.99 -12.12 -17.19
N THR A 42 -2.63 -11.25 -17.97
CA THR A 42 -2.34 -9.81 -17.93
C THR A 42 -2.64 -9.22 -16.56
N ALA A 43 -3.74 -9.64 -15.93
CA ALA A 43 -4.09 -9.17 -14.60
C ALA A 43 -3.05 -9.59 -13.54
N GLU A 44 -2.52 -10.81 -13.60
CA GLU A 44 -1.47 -11.30 -12.70
C GLU A 44 -0.17 -10.50 -12.85
N ILE A 45 0.31 -10.33 -14.10
CA ILE A 45 1.52 -9.56 -14.40
C ILE A 45 1.39 -8.13 -13.89
N HIS A 46 0.27 -7.46 -14.20
CA HIS A 46 0.05 -6.08 -13.78
C HIS A 46 -0.18 -5.96 -12.28
N THR A 47 -0.70 -6.98 -11.60
CA THR A 47 -0.79 -7.00 -10.14
C THR A 47 0.61 -7.00 -9.51
N LYS A 48 1.56 -7.77 -10.06
CA LYS A 48 2.96 -7.76 -9.60
C LYS A 48 3.65 -6.43 -9.88
N LEU A 49 3.39 -5.81 -11.03
CA LEU A 49 3.85 -4.45 -11.32
C LEU A 49 3.24 -3.42 -10.36
N LEU A 50 1.95 -3.54 -10.04
CA LEU A 50 1.29 -2.67 -9.06
C LEU A 50 1.89 -2.86 -7.67
N ALA A 51 2.29 -4.08 -7.30
CA ALA A 51 3.03 -4.35 -6.07
C ALA A 51 4.38 -3.61 -6.07
N GLN A 52 5.11 -3.56 -7.19
CA GLN A 52 6.33 -2.74 -7.28
C GLN A 52 6.06 -1.25 -7.10
N VAL A 53 4.99 -0.74 -7.72
CA VAL A 53 4.58 0.66 -7.57
C VAL A 53 4.18 0.98 -6.13
N TYR A 54 3.43 0.09 -5.46
CA TYR A 54 3.10 0.22 -4.03
C TYR A 54 4.35 0.44 -3.19
N CYS A 55 5.40 -0.30 -3.51
CA CYS A 55 6.61 -0.36 -2.74
C CYS A 55 7.47 0.89 -2.91
N ALA A 56 7.64 1.34 -4.15
CA ALA A 56 8.24 2.64 -4.41
C ALA A 56 7.42 3.76 -3.77
N PHE A 57 6.08 3.67 -3.81
CA PHE A 57 5.18 4.64 -3.18
C PHE A 57 5.40 4.68 -1.66
N ALA A 58 5.47 3.53 -1.00
CA ALA A 58 5.68 3.45 0.44
C ALA A 58 7.04 4.06 0.86
N GLU A 59 8.10 3.82 0.08
CA GLU A 59 9.42 4.40 0.31
C GLU A 59 9.43 5.92 0.09
N ALA A 60 8.82 6.40 -1.01
CA ALA A 60 8.73 7.82 -1.31
C ALA A 60 7.93 8.58 -0.25
N VAL A 61 6.78 8.04 0.17
CA VAL A 61 5.97 8.62 1.24
C VAL A 61 6.74 8.64 2.56
N PHE A 62 7.38 7.53 2.95
CA PHE A 62 8.16 7.51 4.19
C PHE A 62 9.30 8.54 4.16
N SER A 63 10.00 8.65 3.03
CA SER A 63 11.02 9.68 2.85
C SER A 63 10.42 11.08 2.89
N LYS A 64 9.26 11.33 2.29
CA LYS A 64 8.57 12.62 2.40
C LYS A 64 8.29 12.97 3.87
N VAL A 65 7.65 12.06 4.62
CA VAL A 65 7.24 12.24 6.02
C VAL A 65 8.38 12.66 6.92
N ILE A 66 9.48 11.91 6.89
CA ILE A 66 10.58 12.18 7.82
C ILE A 66 11.27 13.51 7.50
N HIS A 67 11.16 14.01 6.26
CA HIS A 67 11.70 15.31 5.85
C HIS A 67 10.64 16.43 5.85
N THR A 68 9.45 16.20 6.42
CA THR A 68 8.44 17.27 6.57
C THR A 68 9.07 18.51 7.22
N PRO A 69 8.95 19.70 6.61
CA PRO A 69 9.48 20.94 7.17
C PRO A 69 8.94 21.17 8.58
N ASP A 70 9.79 21.70 9.46
CA ASP A 70 9.46 21.99 10.87
C ASP A 70 9.01 20.77 11.72
N GLY A 71 9.11 19.55 11.18
CA GLY A 71 8.77 18.30 11.85
C GLY A 71 9.93 17.72 12.68
N LEU A 72 10.53 16.63 12.17
CA LEU A 72 11.72 16.04 12.78
C LEU A 72 12.96 16.91 12.52
N SER A 73 13.83 17.03 13.52
CA SER A 73 15.14 17.63 13.38
C SER A 73 16.07 16.76 12.52
N LEU A 74 17.13 17.34 11.98
CA LEU A 74 18.08 16.65 11.11
C LEU A 74 18.75 15.45 11.81
N ASP A 75 19.00 15.54 13.13
CA ASP A 75 19.51 14.42 13.94
C ASP A 75 18.46 13.31 14.09
N GLU A 76 17.22 13.67 14.42
CA GLU A 76 16.09 12.73 14.52
C GLU A 76 15.89 11.96 13.20
N ILE A 77 15.97 12.65 12.05
CA ILE A 77 15.92 12.02 10.73
C ILE A 77 17.07 11.02 10.56
N SER A 78 18.28 11.38 11.00
CA SER A 78 19.44 10.47 10.97
C SER A 78 19.21 9.23 11.82
N GLN A 79 18.64 9.39 13.02
CA GLN A 79 18.28 8.26 13.89
C GLN A 79 17.25 7.33 13.23
N VAL A 80 16.21 7.90 12.61
CA VAL A 80 15.18 7.14 11.88
C VAL A 80 15.80 6.37 10.71
N LYS A 81 16.58 7.04 9.86
CA LYS A 81 17.29 6.41 8.73
C LYS A 81 18.23 5.29 9.19
N SER A 82 18.95 5.50 10.30
CA SER A 82 19.86 4.50 10.87
C SER A 82 19.12 3.22 11.28
N ARG A 83 17.95 3.34 11.93
CA ARG A 83 17.09 2.19 12.26
C ARG A 83 16.53 1.49 11.02
N GLY A 84 16.23 2.26 9.97
CA GLY A 84 15.69 1.74 8.71
C GLY A 84 16.64 0.90 7.86
N LYS A 85 17.96 1.04 8.03
CA LYS A 85 18.96 0.25 7.27
C LYS A 85 18.75 -1.26 7.34
N LYS A 86 18.20 -1.75 8.46
CA LYS A 86 17.95 -3.19 8.70
C LYS A 86 16.48 -3.57 8.56
N ASN A 87 15.56 -2.66 8.90
CA ASN A 87 14.14 -2.93 8.89
C ASN A 87 13.33 -1.62 8.83
N ILE A 88 12.52 -1.47 7.78
CA ILE A 88 11.67 -0.30 7.59
C ILE A 88 10.62 -0.14 8.71
N VAL A 89 10.15 -1.24 9.30
CA VAL A 89 9.24 -1.21 10.46
C VAL A 89 9.89 -0.52 11.65
N ASN A 90 11.17 -0.80 11.91
CA ASN A 90 11.90 -0.14 12.99
C ASN A 90 12.11 1.35 12.72
N ALA A 91 12.22 1.74 11.44
CA ALA A 91 12.28 3.15 11.05
C ALA A 91 10.95 3.85 11.37
N TRP A 92 9.82 3.23 11.00
CA TRP A 92 8.48 3.75 11.32
C TRP A 92 8.24 3.86 12.82
N LYS A 93 8.55 2.82 13.59
CA LYS A 93 8.43 2.86 15.07
C LYS A 93 9.30 3.95 15.68
N LYS A 94 10.54 4.11 15.20
CA LYS A 94 11.42 5.20 15.68
C LYS A 94 10.90 6.58 15.29
N CYS A 95 10.32 6.72 14.09
CA CYS A 95 9.67 7.96 13.66
C CYS A 95 8.54 8.32 14.64
N VAL A 96 7.62 7.39 14.90
CA VAL A 96 6.50 7.59 15.84
C VAL A 96 6.99 7.94 17.24
N GLU A 97 8.00 7.23 17.75
CA GLU A 97 8.61 7.52 19.05
C GLU A 97 9.08 8.99 19.15
N LEU A 98 9.86 9.45 18.16
CA LEU A 98 10.42 10.80 18.16
C LEU A 98 9.33 11.86 17.99
N SER A 99 8.36 11.62 17.12
CA SER A 99 7.24 12.56 16.92
C SER A 99 6.41 12.70 18.20
N LEU A 100 6.14 11.61 18.91
CA LEU A 100 5.38 11.63 20.17
C LEU A 100 6.13 12.26 21.34
N GLN A 101 7.47 12.24 21.35
CA GLN A 101 8.26 12.95 22.37
C GLN A 101 8.06 14.47 22.33
N LYS A 102 7.62 15.02 21.18
CA LYS A 102 7.35 16.46 21.01
C LYS A 102 5.97 16.90 21.50
N VAL A 103 5.11 15.94 21.88
CA VAL A 103 3.76 16.22 22.40
C VAL A 103 3.85 16.68 23.85
N GLN A 104 3.48 17.93 24.11
CA GLN A 104 3.54 18.58 25.44
C GLN A 104 2.19 18.50 26.17
N GLY A 105 2.22 18.61 27.51
CA GLY A 105 1.02 18.83 28.32
C GLY A 105 0.06 17.63 28.45
N LYS A 106 0.49 16.42 28.12
CA LYS A 106 -0.30 15.19 28.26
C LYS A 106 0.28 14.27 29.33
N SER A 107 -0.58 13.46 29.95
CA SER A 107 -0.13 12.47 30.92
C SER A 107 0.75 11.43 30.24
N SER A 108 1.77 10.94 30.96
CA SER A 108 2.70 9.92 30.47
C SER A 108 2.00 8.65 29.96
N GLY A 109 0.91 8.25 30.63
CA GLY A 109 0.10 7.09 30.21
C GLY A 109 -0.58 7.27 28.86
N HIS A 110 -0.97 8.49 28.50
CA HIS A 110 -1.63 8.74 27.23
C HIS A 110 -0.69 8.60 26.04
N VAL A 111 0.49 9.22 26.10
CA VAL A 111 1.52 9.10 25.05
C VAL A 111 1.94 7.64 24.87
N ALA A 112 2.09 6.89 25.97
CA ALA A 112 2.42 5.47 25.94
C ALA A 112 1.35 4.62 25.23
N ASN A 113 0.06 4.86 25.53
CA ASN A 113 -1.04 4.14 24.91
C ASN A 113 -1.16 4.42 23.40
N THR A 114 -1.03 5.69 23.00
CA THR A 114 -1.05 6.09 21.58
C THR A 114 0.10 5.44 20.83
N ARG A 115 1.32 5.47 21.40
CA ARG A 115 2.49 4.81 20.83
C ARG A 115 2.22 3.31 20.63
N GLN A 116 1.77 2.61 21.67
CA GLN A 116 1.50 1.17 21.59
C GLN A 116 0.47 0.83 20.51
N LYS A 117 -0.58 1.64 20.39
CA LYS A 117 -1.61 1.45 19.38
C LYS A 117 -1.03 1.61 17.97
N ILE A 118 -0.33 2.72 17.69
CA ILE A 118 0.27 2.97 16.38
C ILE A 118 1.33 1.90 16.04
N GLU A 119 2.16 1.50 17.01
CA GLU A 119 3.15 0.43 16.80
C GLU A 119 2.49 -0.91 16.44
N SER A 120 1.35 -1.25 17.06
CA SER A 120 0.59 -2.45 16.69
C SER A 120 0.05 -2.40 15.25
N LEU A 121 -0.37 -1.22 14.79
CA LEU A 121 -0.81 -1.02 13.40
C LEU A 121 0.37 -1.15 12.43
N ILE A 122 1.53 -0.58 12.78
CA ILE A 122 2.76 -0.73 12.00
C ILE A 122 3.13 -2.22 11.87
N ASP A 123 3.14 -2.97 12.98
CA ASP A 123 3.52 -4.38 12.97
C ASP A 123 2.58 -5.21 12.07
N HIS A 124 1.28 -4.94 12.13
CA HIS A 124 0.30 -5.72 11.38
C HIS A 124 0.27 -5.36 9.89
N TYR A 125 0.41 -4.08 9.54
CA TYR A 125 0.12 -3.61 8.17
C TYR A 125 1.36 -3.19 7.36
N ILE A 126 2.52 -2.98 7.98
CA ILE A 126 3.76 -2.56 7.29
C ILE A 126 4.79 -3.69 7.16
N TYR A 127 4.87 -4.59 8.14
CA TYR A 127 5.90 -5.64 8.18
C TYR A 127 5.78 -6.65 7.03
N ASP A 128 4.64 -7.32 6.92
CA ASP A 128 4.42 -8.40 5.94
C ASP A 128 4.56 -7.96 4.48
N PRO A 129 4.04 -6.77 4.07
CA PRO A 129 4.23 -6.28 2.72
C PRO A 129 5.68 -6.02 2.33
N SER A 130 6.57 -5.68 3.29
CA SER A 130 7.98 -5.41 3.01
C SER A 130 8.78 -6.66 2.58
N LEU A 131 8.44 -7.82 3.16
CA LEU A 131 9.05 -9.11 2.80
C LEU A 131 8.62 -9.54 1.40
N LEU A 132 7.33 -9.45 1.14
CA LEU A 132 6.74 -9.82 -0.15
C LEU A 132 7.25 -8.93 -1.29
N ARG A 133 7.31 -7.62 -1.04
CA ARG A 133 7.95 -6.62 -1.91
C ARG A 133 9.35 -7.04 -2.33
N ASN A 134 10.22 -7.33 -1.36
CA ASN A 134 11.62 -7.58 -1.62
C ASN A 134 11.77 -8.74 -2.61
N LYS A 135 10.95 -9.78 -2.47
CA LYS A 135 10.96 -10.91 -3.40
C LYS A 135 10.53 -10.50 -4.80
N ILE A 136 9.42 -9.79 -4.96
CA ILE A 136 8.95 -9.34 -6.29
C ILE A 136 9.98 -8.37 -6.91
N ALA A 137 10.59 -7.48 -6.13
CA ALA A 137 11.56 -6.49 -6.61
C ALA A 137 12.86 -7.15 -7.08
N HIS A 138 13.26 -8.24 -6.44
CA HIS A 138 14.41 -9.06 -6.85
C HIS A 138 14.08 -10.06 -7.96
N GLY A 139 12.98 -9.89 -8.69
CA GLY A 139 12.62 -10.74 -9.83
C GLY A 139 12.03 -12.10 -9.47
N GLN A 140 11.76 -12.35 -8.19
CA GLN A 140 11.24 -13.64 -7.70
C GLN A 140 9.70 -13.69 -7.85
N TRP A 141 9.21 -13.57 -9.09
CA TRP A 141 7.79 -13.37 -9.41
C TRP A 141 6.94 -14.63 -9.38
N LYS A 142 7.57 -15.80 -9.44
CA LYS A 142 6.88 -17.11 -9.46
C LYS A 142 7.37 -18.06 -8.38
N VAL A 143 8.67 -18.03 -8.07
CA VAL A 143 9.30 -18.87 -7.05
C VAL A 143 10.19 -17.97 -6.20
N ALA A 144 9.95 -17.97 -4.88
CA ALA A 144 10.73 -17.22 -3.92
C ALA A 144 11.87 -18.07 -3.34
N LEU A 145 12.99 -17.43 -3.06
CA LEU A 145 14.16 -17.99 -2.40
C LEU A 145 14.22 -17.52 -0.94
N ASN A 146 14.96 -18.24 -0.10
CA ASN A 146 15.30 -17.79 1.25
C ASN A 146 16.19 -16.51 1.21
N SER A 147 16.46 -15.91 2.37
CA SER A 147 17.22 -14.64 2.44
C SER A 147 18.66 -14.74 1.90
N ASN A 148 19.24 -15.95 1.94
CA ASN A 148 20.61 -16.20 1.44
C ASN A 148 20.63 -16.62 -0.04
N ASN A 149 19.47 -16.68 -0.71
CA ASN A 149 19.32 -17.18 -2.08
C ASN A 149 19.91 -18.58 -2.32
N THR A 150 19.92 -19.44 -1.30
CA THR A 150 20.49 -20.80 -1.38
C THR A 150 19.45 -21.90 -1.53
N LYS A 151 18.18 -21.63 -1.20
CA LYS A 151 17.07 -22.60 -1.25
C LYS A 151 15.77 -21.91 -1.62
N VAL A 152 14.86 -22.67 -2.24
CA VAL A 152 13.46 -22.26 -2.44
C VAL A 152 12.80 -22.07 -1.07
N ASN A 153 11.98 -21.03 -0.96
CA ASN A 153 11.12 -20.78 0.18
C ASN A 153 9.66 -20.96 -0.26
N SER A 154 9.08 -22.12 0.04
CA SER A 154 7.72 -22.47 -0.38
C SER A 154 6.67 -21.52 0.22
N ALA A 155 6.81 -21.16 1.50
CA ALA A 155 5.86 -20.26 2.16
C ALA A 155 5.84 -18.86 1.51
N LEU A 156 7.00 -18.28 1.21
CA LEU A 156 7.07 -17.01 0.49
C LEU A 156 6.64 -17.14 -0.98
N THR A 157 6.87 -18.31 -1.60
CA THR A 157 6.40 -18.59 -2.95
C THR A 157 4.88 -18.54 -3.02
N THR A 158 4.21 -19.21 -2.07
CA THR A 158 2.75 -19.16 -1.93
C THR A 158 2.28 -17.72 -1.75
N LYS A 159 2.88 -16.94 -0.84
CA LYS A 159 2.53 -15.51 -0.67
C LYS A 159 2.70 -14.68 -1.95
N VAL A 160 3.75 -14.93 -2.75
CA VAL A 160 3.98 -14.26 -4.04
C VAL A 160 2.93 -14.64 -5.08
N GLN A 161 2.48 -15.89 -5.10
CA GLN A 161 1.49 -16.38 -6.06
C GLN A 161 0.07 -15.94 -5.70
N GLU A 162 -0.25 -15.85 -4.40
CA GLU A 162 -1.57 -15.51 -3.91
C GLU A 162 -1.85 -14.01 -3.83
N ILE A 163 -0.82 -13.15 -3.95
CA ILE A 163 -1.00 -11.70 -3.87
C ILE A 163 -1.98 -11.23 -4.93
N SER A 164 -3.11 -10.67 -4.48
CA SER A 164 -4.14 -10.11 -5.36
C SER A 164 -4.09 -8.60 -5.38
N VAL A 165 -4.71 -8.01 -6.41
CA VAL A 165 -4.90 -6.55 -6.45
C VAL A 165 -5.73 -6.03 -5.26
N VAL A 166 -6.58 -6.88 -4.68
CA VAL A 166 -7.39 -6.53 -3.51
C VAL A 166 -6.54 -6.46 -2.24
N ASP A 167 -5.55 -7.35 -2.09
CA ASP A 167 -4.55 -7.26 -1.01
C ASP A 167 -3.77 -5.95 -1.12
N LEU A 168 -3.36 -5.59 -2.34
CA LEU A 168 -2.64 -4.34 -2.58
C LEU A 168 -3.49 -3.11 -2.23
N TYR A 169 -4.81 -3.14 -2.48
CA TYR A 169 -5.70 -2.05 -2.05
C TYR A 169 -5.70 -1.92 -0.53
N ARG A 170 -5.86 -3.05 0.19
CA ARG A 170 -5.83 -3.08 1.66
C ARG A 170 -4.52 -2.53 2.19
N HIS A 171 -3.40 -2.99 1.65
CA HIS A 171 -2.08 -2.51 2.04
C HIS A 171 -1.89 -1.02 1.77
N LYS A 172 -2.29 -0.54 0.59
CA LYS A 172 -2.17 0.89 0.25
C LYS A 172 -3.04 1.75 1.16
N GLU A 173 -4.28 1.36 1.43
CA GLU A 173 -5.16 2.10 2.32
C GLU A 173 -4.60 2.13 3.75
N ALA A 174 -4.22 0.97 4.29
CA ALA A 174 -3.61 0.89 5.61
C ALA A 174 -2.36 1.78 5.71
N PHE A 175 -1.48 1.71 4.70
CA PHE A 175 -0.29 2.51 4.65
C PHE A 175 -0.60 4.02 4.59
N GLN A 176 -1.54 4.44 3.75
CA GLN A 176 -1.93 5.86 3.63
C GLN A 176 -2.59 6.39 4.91
N SER A 177 -3.43 5.60 5.56
CA SER A 177 -4.08 5.99 6.81
C SER A 177 -3.08 6.06 7.96
N LEU A 178 -2.16 5.10 8.07
CA LEU A 178 -1.05 5.18 9.03
C LEU A 178 -0.16 6.40 8.78
N PHE A 179 0.14 6.68 7.52
CA PHE A 179 0.90 7.86 7.11
C PHE A 179 0.25 9.15 7.60
N ARG A 180 -1.06 9.33 7.40
CA ARG A 180 -1.79 10.54 7.86
C ARG A 180 -1.69 10.72 9.37
N ILE A 181 -1.90 9.64 10.13
CA ILE A 181 -1.74 9.66 11.60
C ILE A 181 -0.34 10.17 11.99
N VAL A 182 0.71 9.69 11.31
CA VAL A 182 2.09 10.08 11.63
C VAL A 182 2.41 11.51 11.17
N GLU A 183 1.93 11.92 9.99
CA GLU A 183 2.08 13.28 9.46
C GLU A 183 1.43 14.30 10.40
N ASP A 184 0.22 14.06 10.89
CA ASP A 184 -0.48 14.96 11.82
C ASP A 184 0.25 15.11 13.17
N ILE A 185 0.87 14.04 13.66
CA ILE A 185 1.68 14.09 14.90
C ILE A 185 2.96 14.90 14.66
N ILE A 186 3.56 14.78 13.46
CA ILE A 186 4.79 15.50 13.09
C ILE A 186 4.52 16.99 12.88
N GLU A 187 3.50 17.34 12.09
CA GLU A 187 3.20 18.72 11.71
C GLU A 187 2.60 19.54 12.86
N SER A 188 1.89 18.88 13.77
CA SER A 188 1.12 19.58 14.80
C SER A 188 1.11 18.83 16.14
N PRO A 189 2.28 18.57 16.76
CA PRO A 189 2.39 17.77 17.99
C PRO A 189 1.55 18.32 19.16
N ASN A 190 1.26 19.62 19.17
CA ASN A 190 0.47 20.30 20.21
C ASN A 190 -0.86 20.92 19.71
N LYS A 191 -1.09 20.97 18.39
CA LYS A 191 -2.31 21.56 17.79
C LYS A 191 -3.32 20.50 17.36
N THR A 192 -2.84 19.33 16.95
CA THR A 192 -3.69 18.16 16.67
C THR A 192 -4.28 17.70 18.00
N HIS A 193 -5.52 18.09 18.27
CA HIS A 193 -6.19 17.67 19.49
C HIS A 193 -6.34 16.15 19.47
N HIS A 194 -6.37 15.52 20.65
CA HIS A 194 -6.59 14.07 20.82
C HIS A 194 -7.71 13.50 19.93
N ARG A 195 -8.73 14.32 19.68
CA ARG A 195 -9.86 13.98 18.83
C ARG A 195 -9.44 13.55 17.42
N ASP A 196 -8.39 14.15 16.86
CA ASP A 196 -8.11 14.08 15.43
C ASP A 196 -7.29 12.82 15.06
N TYR A 197 -6.20 12.50 15.77
CA TYR A 197 -5.51 11.22 15.50
C TYR A 197 -6.32 10.01 16.00
N TRP A 198 -7.15 10.14 17.04
CA TRP A 198 -8.04 9.04 17.46
C TRP A 198 -9.16 8.82 16.44
N SER A 199 -9.69 9.89 15.81
CA SER A 199 -10.58 9.73 14.66
C SER A 199 -9.87 9.02 13.52
N HIS A 200 -8.61 9.36 13.20
CA HIS A 200 -7.86 8.66 12.16
C HIS A 200 -7.57 7.19 12.49
N ILE A 201 -7.31 6.85 13.75
CA ILE A 201 -7.19 5.45 14.19
C ILE A 201 -8.53 4.72 14.03
N THR A 202 -9.64 5.34 14.42
CA THR A 202 -10.98 4.76 14.27
C THR A 202 -11.34 4.54 12.80
N GLU A 203 -11.14 5.57 11.96
CA GLU A 203 -11.33 5.52 10.51
C GLU A 203 -10.46 4.45 9.86
N PHE A 204 -9.20 4.32 10.31
CA PHE A 204 -8.31 3.25 9.90
C PHE A 204 -8.95 1.89 10.18
N GLU A 205 -9.39 1.63 11.41
CA GLU A 205 -9.94 0.33 11.81
C GLU A 205 -11.23 -0.01 11.06
N GLU A 206 -12.12 0.98 10.88
CA GLU A 206 -13.34 0.84 10.09
C GLU A 206 -13.03 0.52 8.62
N SER A 207 -12.06 1.22 8.02
CA SER A 207 -11.63 0.97 6.64
C SER A 207 -11.10 -0.46 6.48
N GLN A 208 -10.25 -0.93 7.41
CA GLN A 208 -9.68 -2.27 7.36
C GLN A 208 -10.74 -3.34 7.58
N SER A 209 -11.66 -3.14 8.53
CA SER A 209 -12.81 -4.03 8.76
C SER A 209 -13.68 -4.17 7.50
N LYS A 210 -14.01 -3.04 6.86
CA LYS A 210 -14.78 -3.03 5.60
C LYS A 210 -14.05 -3.78 4.49
N MET A 211 -12.76 -3.52 4.32
CA MET A 211 -11.96 -4.11 3.24
C MET A 211 -11.61 -5.59 3.48
N ALA A 212 -11.66 -6.08 4.71
CA ALA A 212 -11.47 -7.50 5.03
C ALA A 212 -12.50 -8.41 4.31
N SER A 213 -13.69 -7.88 4.01
CA SER A 213 -14.74 -8.60 3.28
C SER A 213 -14.54 -8.63 1.75
N TRP A 214 -13.55 -7.91 1.24
CA TRP A 214 -13.30 -7.78 -0.20
C TRP A 214 -12.53 -8.98 -0.71
N THR A 215 -13.04 -9.59 -1.78
CA THR A 215 -12.40 -10.72 -2.45
C THR A 215 -12.19 -10.43 -3.93
N ILE A 216 -11.27 -11.15 -4.55
CA ILE A 216 -10.97 -10.98 -5.96
C ILE A 216 -12.15 -11.41 -6.84
N GLU A 217 -12.88 -12.45 -6.45
CA GLU A 217 -14.05 -12.98 -7.14
C GLU A 217 -15.17 -11.92 -7.19
N LYS A 218 -15.48 -11.29 -6.05
CA LYS A 218 -16.47 -10.22 -5.97
C LYS A 218 -16.08 -9.03 -6.86
N LYS A 219 -14.79 -8.68 -6.90
CA LYS A 219 -14.26 -7.62 -7.76
C LYS A 219 -14.43 -7.96 -9.24
N ILE A 220 -14.04 -9.16 -9.66
CA ILE A 220 -14.18 -9.64 -11.04
C ILE A 220 -15.66 -9.64 -11.47
N ALA A 221 -16.54 -10.19 -10.62
CA ALA A 221 -17.98 -10.21 -10.88
C ALA A 221 -18.56 -8.80 -11.08
N SER A 222 -18.20 -7.86 -10.20
CA SER A 222 -18.61 -6.46 -10.29
C SER A 222 -18.13 -5.78 -11.58
N LEU A 223 -16.87 -6.02 -11.98
CA LEU A 223 -16.29 -5.48 -13.22
C LEU A 223 -17.00 -6.02 -14.47
N ARG A 224 -17.27 -7.32 -14.52
CA ARG A 224 -18.00 -7.95 -15.62
C ARG A 224 -19.43 -7.44 -15.71
N ALA A 225 -20.15 -7.37 -14.58
CA ALA A 225 -21.49 -6.80 -14.54
C ALA A 225 -21.53 -5.34 -15.01
N LYS A 226 -20.53 -4.52 -14.64
CA LYS A 226 -20.39 -3.14 -15.12
C LYS A 226 -20.19 -3.08 -16.64
N LYS A 227 -19.38 -3.97 -17.20
CA LYS A 227 -19.12 -4.06 -18.65
C LYS A 227 -20.38 -4.48 -19.42
N GLU A 228 -21.13 -5.46 -18.94
CA GLU A 228 -22.37 -5.88 -19.58
C GLU A 228 -23.44 -4.78 -19.54
N ARG A 229 -23.62 -4.08 -18.40
CA ARG A 229 -24.50 -2.91 -18.34
C ARG A 229 -24.12 -1.83 -19.36
N PHE A 230 -22.83 -1.58 -19.55
CA PHE A 230 -22.34 -0.62 -20.54
C PHE A 230 -22.62 -1.06 -21.98
N LYS A 231 -22.44 -2.35 -22.31
CA LYS A 231 -22.79 -2.90 -23.64
C LYS A 231 -24.28 -2.74 -23.93
N HIS A 232 -25.14 -3.11 -22.98
CA HIS A 232 -26.59 -2.93 -23.10
C HIS A 232 -26.98 -1.47 -23.34
N ALA A 233 -26.42 -0.53 -22.55
CA ALA A 233 -26.67 0.90 -22.73
C ALA A 233 -26.22 1.44 -24.10
N LYS A 234 -25.23 0.81 -24.74
CA LYS A 234 -24.76 1.16 -26.09
C LYS A 234 -25.44 0.38 -27.22
N GLY A 235 -26.43 -0.47 -26.92
CA GLY A 235 -27.07 -1.32 -27.92
C GLY A 235 -26.15 -2.38 -28.53
N ILE A 236 -25.01 -2.69 -27.90
CA ILE A 236 -24.09 -3.72 -28.35
C ILE A 236 -24.62 -5.05 -27.84
N THR A 237 -25.41 -5.75 -28.65
CA THR A 237 -25.83 -7.13 -28.36
C THR A 237 -24.66 -8.08 -28.59
N SER A 238 -24.38 -8.93 -27.61
CA SER A 238 -23.48 -10.06 -27.80
C SER A 238 -24.15 -11.06 -28.74
N GLN A 239 -23.82 -11.02 -30.03
CA GLN A 239 -24.13 -12.12 -30.94
C GLN A 239 -23.29 -13.34 -30.53
N SER A 240 -23.88 -14.24 -29.76
CA SER A 240 -23.30 -15.56 -29.50
C SER A 240 -23.65 -16.49 -30.66
N SER A 241 -22.66 -16.72 -31.53
CA SER A 241 -22.32 -18.03 -32.13
C SER A 241 -23.46 -19.07 -32.19
N GLN A 242 -24.31 -18.98 -33.22
CA GLN A 242 -24.97 -20.13 -33.81
C GLN A 242 -24.27 -20.45 -35.13
N THR A 243 -23.26 -21.31 -35.10
CA THR A 243 -22.84 -21.99 -36.32
C THR A 243 -22.37 -23.40 -35.99
N GLN A 244 -22.94 -24.34 -36.74
CA GLN A 244 -22.56 -25.74 -36.92
C GLN A 244 -23.09 -26.76 -35.91
N GLN A 245 -24.37 -27.10 -36.07
CA GLN A 245 -24.82 -28.49 -35.97
C GLN A 245 -25.98 -28.74 -36.94
N SER A 246 -25.68 -28.81 -38.24
CA SER A 246 -26.58 -29.39 -39.23
C SER A 246 -25.80 -29.76 -40.49
N CYS A 247 -25.18 -30.94 -40.49
CA CYS A 247 -24.88 -31.72 -41.70
C CYS A 247 -24.48 -33.13 -41.27
N ALA A 248 -25.48 -33.96 -40.97
CA ALA A 248 -25.37 -35.42 -41.00
C ALA A 248 -26.78 -35.98 -41.26
N ALA A 249 -27.20 -35.87 -42.51
CA ALA A 249 -28.27 -36.67 -43.10
C ALA A 249 -27.94 -36.77 -44.59
N VAL A 250 -27.25 -37.85 -44.98
CA VAL A 250 -27.61 -38.89 -45.96
C VAL A 250 -26.52 -39.97 -45.87
#